data_AF-A0A7W8JTT3-F1
#
_entry.id   AF-A0A7W8JTT3-F1
#
_cell.length_a   1.000
_cell.length_b   1.000
_cell.length_c   1.000
_cell.angle_alpha   90.00
_cell.angle_beta   90.00
_cell.angle_gamma   90.00
#
_symmetry.space_group_name_H-M   'P 1'
#
loop_
_entity.id
_entity.type
_entity.pdbx_description
1 polymer ?
#
loop_
_entity_poly.entity_id
_entity_poly.type
_entity_poly.pdbx_seq_one_letter_code
_entity_poly.pdbx_strand_id
1 'polypeptide(L)'
;MTATPARIDITGEQQGLIELGLSADARILMLEWDVPEAEIPEAVTLRLQEANGVERKLATRLNVLEFEKVSDDQAFDSLTDVLMRRAVEGTPRLALRAVVEAASQTVLAQLVNSFLTGEWPDPKAMTLAVRATRGAMAELALTTGRLGAPSPSTRGSTASAPGKSNG
;
A
#
# COMPACT_ATOMS: atom_id res chain seq x y z
N MET A 1 -52.19 8.34 6.12
CA MET A 1 -51.01 7.67 5.55
C MET A 1 -49.85 7.91 6.51
N THR A 2 -49.44 6.90 7.26
CA THR A 2 -48.27 6.99 8.16
C THR A 2 -47.02 6.73 7.35
N ALA A 3 -46.11 7.70 7.30
CA ALA A 3 -44.81 7.54 6.64
C ALA A 3 -43.99 6.50 7.42
N THR A 4 -43.52 5.45 6.74
CA THR A 4 -42.57 4.50 7.31
C THR A 4 -41.27 5.26 7.62
N PRO A 5 -40.75 5.20 8.85
CA PRO A 5 -39.51 5.87 9.19
C PRO A 5 -38.37 5.28 8.34
N ALA A 6 -37.57 6.15 7.73
CA ALA A 6 -36.36 5.75 7.03
C ALA A 6 -35.38 5.13 8.03
N ARG A 7 -35.05 3.83 7.84
CA ARG A 7 -33.94 3.20 8.54
C ARG A 7 -32.65 3.60 7.83
N ILE A 8 -31.78 4.31 8.53
CA ILE A 8 -30.41 4.56 8.10
C ILE A 8 -29.56 3.42 8.66
N ASP A 9 -28.88 2.69 7.78
CA ASP A 9 -27.89 1.72 8.20
C ASP A 9 -26.62 2.45 8.68
N ILE A 10 -26.39 2.40 9.98
CA ILE A 10 -25.23 3.03 10.63
C ILE A 10 -24.06 2.05 10.82
N THR A 11 -24.24 0.78 10.41
CA THR A 11 -23.25 -0.28 10.60
C THR A 11 -22.19 -0.31 9.50
N GLY A 12 -22.51 0.30 8.34
CA GLY A 12 -21.64 0.27 7.17
C GLY A 12 -21.48 -1.14 6.59
N GLU A 13 -22.43 -2.05 6.85
CA GLU A 13 -22.42 -3.41 6.32
C GLU A 13 -22.70 -3.40 4.81
N GLN A 14 -21.66 -3.20 4.00
CA GLN A 14 -21.65 -3.79 2.67
C GLN A 14 -21.44 -5.31 2.83
N GLN A 15 -22.29 -6.13 2.21
CA GLN A 15 -22.24 -7.59 2.36
C GLN A 15 -21.34 -8.27 1.32
N GLY A 16 -20.18 -7.68 1.04
CA GLY A 16 -19.23 -8.20 0.07
C GLY A 16 -18.18 -9.10 0.71
N LEU A 17 -17.73 -10.12 -0.02
CA LEU A 17 -16.51 -10.87 0.29
C LEU A 17 -15.49 -10.64 -0.83
N ILE A 18 -14.23 -10.53 -0.46
CA ILE A 18 -13.10 -10.63 -1.39
C ILE A 18 -12.28 -11.85 -1.05
N GLU A 19 -11.91 -12.60 -2.08
CA GLU A 19 -11.03 -13.75 -1.98
C GLU A 19 -9.68 -13.37 -2.60
N LEU A 20 -8.63 -13.45 -1.79
CA LEU A 20 -7.26 -13.12 -2.17
C LEU A 20 -6.48 -14.43 -2.26
N GLY A 21 -6.28 -14.92 -3.47
CA GLY A 21 -5.45 -16.11 -3.72
C GLY A 21 -4.02 -15.89 -3.25
N LEU A 22 -3.43 -16.89 -2.61
CA LEU A 22 -2.02 -16.84 -2.21
C LEU A 22 -1.14 -16.94 -3.45
N SER A 23 -0.32 -15.92 -3.68
CA SER A 23 0.73 -15.95 -4.71
C SER A 23 1.79 -17.01 -4.38
N ALA A 24 2.60 -17.36 -5.38
CA ALA A 24 3.75 -18.25 -5.17
C ALA A 24 4.69 -17.70 -4.09
N ASP A 25 4.96 -16.39 -4.12
CA ASP A 25 5.82 -15.72 -3.14
C ASP A 25 5.24 -15.78 -1.72
N ALA A 26 3.93 -15.59 -1.56
CA ALA A 26 3.27 -15.73 -0.26
C ALA A 26 3.37 -17.17 0.27
N ARG A 27 3.23 -18.17 -0.60
CA ARG A 27 3.40 -19.59 -0.22
C ARG A 27 4.83 -19.89 0.21
N ILE A 28 5.83 -19.34 -0.50
CA ILE A 28 7.25 -19.48 -0.14
C ILE A 28 7.50 -18.88 1.24
N LEU A 29 7.02 -17.67 1.51
CA LEU A 29 7.15 -17.03 2.83
C LEU A 29 6.56 -17.89 3.95
N MET A 30 5.37 -18.46 3.74
CA MET A 30 4.75 -19.34 4.75
C MET A 30 5.57 -20.59 5.03
N LEU A 31 6.18 -21.19 4.00
CA LEU A 31 7.09 -22.32 4.17
C LEU A 31 8.38 -21.91 4.92
N GLU A 32 8.90 -20.71 4.65
CA GLU A 32 10.05 -20.15 5.38
C GLU A 32 9.75 -19.87 6.85
N TRP A 33 8.48 -19.65 7.20
CA TRP A 33 8.00 -19.54 8.58
C TRP A 33 7.59 -20.88 9.19
N ASP A 34 8.05 -21.99 8.62
CA ASP A 34 7.79 -23.36 9.07
C ASP A 34 6.30 -23.75 9.08
N VAL A 35 5.45 -23.12 8.26
CA VAL A 35 4.05 -23.55 8.09
C VAL A 35 4.01 -24.79 7.19
N PRO A 36 3.44 -25.93 7.66
CA PRO A 36 3.34 -27.14 6.83
C PRO A 36 2.53 -26.89 5.56
N GLU A 37 2.98 -27.43 4.42
CA GLU A 37 2.30 -27.23 3.11
C GLU A 37 0.81 -27.60 3.14
N ALA A 38 0.45 -28.64 3.91
CA ALA A 38 -0.93 -29.07 4.10
C ALA A 38 -1.83 -28.06 4.85
N GLU A 39 -1.23 -27.10 5.56
CA GLU A 39 -1.91 -26.06 6.33
C GLU A 39 -1.92 -24.70 5.60
N ILE A 40 -1.23 -24.58 4.45
CA ILE A 40 -1.21 -23.37 3.64
C ILE A 40 -2.53 -23.29 2.85
N PRO A 41 -3.38 -22.27 3.12
CA PRO A 41 -4.65 -22.14 2.42
C PRO A 41 -4.43 -21.72 0.96
N GLU A 42 -5.40 -21.99 0.09
CA GLU A 42 -5.33 -21.52 -1.30
C GLU A 42 -5.58 -20.01 -1.42
N ALA A 43 -6.42 -19.48 -0.54
CA ALA A 43 -6.79 -18.07 -0.48
C ALA A 43 -7.12 -17.62 0.94
N VAL A 44 -7.05 -16.31 1.18
CA VAL A 44 -7.63 -15.66 2.35
C VAL A 44 -8.87 -14.87 1.95
N THR A 45 -9.93 -14.93 2.76
CA THR A 45 -11.18 -14.22 2.46
C THR A 45 -11.41 -13.10 3.47
N LEU A 46 -11.68 -11.89 2.96
CA LEU A 46 -11.99 -10.71 3.78
C LEU A 46 -13.41 -10.22 3.50
N ARG A 47 -14.09 -9.76 4.54
CA ARG A 47 -15.36 -9.05 4.46
C ARG A 47 -15.12 -7.60 4.06
N LEU A 48 -15.85 -7.14 3.07
CA LEU A 48 -15.85 -5.75 2.64
C LEU A 48 -16.81 -4.96 3.53
N GLN A 49 -16.28 -4.26 4.53
CA GLN A 49 -17.08 -3.44 5.42
C GLN A 49 -16.37 -2.11 5.66
N GLU A 50 -17.12 -1.01 5.56
CA GLU A 50 -16.58 0.33 5.75
C GLU A 50 -15.99 0.49 7.16
N ALA A 51 -14.81 1.12 7.25
CA ALA A 51 -14.21 1.43 8.54
C ALA A 51 -15.02 2.49 9.30
N ASN A 52 -15.47 2.16 10.51
CA ASN A 52 -16.10 3.12 11.40
C ASN A 52 -15.08 4.12 11.99
N GLY A 53 -15.55 5.13 12.73
CA GLY A 53 -14.68 6.16 13.30
C GLY A 53 -13.61 5.65 14.29
N VAL A 54 -13.84 4.53 14.97
CA VAL A 54 -12.85 3.90 15.86
C VAL A 54 -11.78 3.18 15.05
N GLU A 55 -12.18 2.46 14.00
CA GLU A 55 -11.28 1.74 13.10
C GLU A 55 -10.40 2.69 12.29
N ARG A 56 -10.95 3.81 11.80
CA ARG A 56 -10.17 4.85 11.12
C ARG A 56 -9.09 5.43 12.03
N LYS A 57 -9.40 5.73 13.30
CA LYS A 57 -8.42 6.18 14.30
C LYS A 57 -7.33 5.14 14.57
N LEU A 58 -7.71 3.86 14.62
CA LEU A 58 -6.77 2.76 14.79
C LEU A 58 -5.81 2.67 13.59
N ALA A 59 -6.34 2.71 12.36
CA ALA A 59 -5.53 2.67 11.14
C ALA A 59 -4.55 3.85 11.05
N THR A 60 -4.96 5.05 11.47
CA THR A 60 -4.05 6.21 11.58
C THR A 60 -2.96 5.98 12.62
N ARG A 61 -3.29 5.48 13.82
CA ARG A 61 -2.30 5.22 14.88
C ARG A 61 -1.28 4.15 14.47
N LEU A 62 -1.73 3.15 13.73
CA LEU A 62 -0.91 2.04 13.25
C LEU A 62 -0.12 2.40 11.98
N ASN A 63 -0.10 3.67 11.57
CA ASN A 63 0.57 4.17 10.37
C ASN A 63 0.21 3.38 9.09
N VAL A 64 -0.95 2.73 9.05
CA VAL A 64 -1.41 1.93 7.91
C VAL A 64 -1.67 2.81 6.68
N LEU A 65 -1.97 4.09 6.91
CA LEU A 65 -2.16 5.10 5.87
C LEU A 65 -0.83 5.64 5.30
N GLU A 66 0.30 5.35 5.97
CA GLU A 66 1.65 5.77 5.56
C GLU A 66 2.49 4.60 5.05
N PHE A 67 1.84 3.48 4.72
CA PHE A 67 2.49 2.23 4.28
C PHE A 67 3.46 2.41 3.11
N GLU A 68 3.23 3.42 2.26
CA GLU A 68 4.09 3.75 1.11
C GLU A 68 5.54 4.12 1.50
N LYS A 69 5.80 4.42 2.77
CA LYS A 69 7.11 4.89 3.25
C LYS A 69 7.92 3.85 4.01
N VAL A 70 7.38 2.66 4.26
CA VAL A 70 7.93 1.77 5.28
C VAL A 70 8.11 0.35 4.71
N SER A 71 9.38 -0.03 4.50
CA SER A 71 9.82 -1.40 4.20
C SER A 71 10.16 -2.16 5.49
N ASP A 72 9.30 -2.04 6.49
CA ASP A 72 9.57 -2.52 7.85
C ASP A 72 8.53 -3.58 8.23
N ASP A 73 8.98 -4.65 8.88
CA ASP A 73 8.14 -5.76 9.32
C ASP A 73 6.96 -5.29 10.18
N GLN A 74 7.20 -4.23 10.98
CA GLN A 74 6.19 -3.62 11.82
C GLN A 74 5.01 -3.03 11.02
N ALA A 75 5.26 -2.49 9.82
CA ALA A 75 4.20 -1.94 8.99
C ALA A 75 3.30 -3.06 8.48
N PHE A 76 3.89 -4.11 7.93
CA PHE A 76 3.12 -5.26 7.43
C PHE A 76 2.34 -5.96 8.55
N ASP A 77 2.89 -6.10 9.75
CA ASP A 77 2.18 -6.63 10.92
C ASP A 77 0.98 -5.76 11.29
N SER A 78 1.17 -4.44 11.30
CA SER A 78 0.13 -3.46 11.61
C SER A 78 -1.02 -3.49 10.60
N LEU A 79 -0.72 -3.59 9.31
CA LEU A 79 -1.73 -3.75 8.27
C LEU A 79 -2.44 -5.11 8.40
N THR A 80 -1.71 -6.17 8.69
CA THR A 80 -2.28 -7.51 8.91
C THR A 80 -3.26 -7.50 10.08
N ASP A 81 -2.90 -6.89 11.22
CA ASP A 81 -3.79 -6.75 12.39
C ASP A 81 -5.11 -6.06 12.05
N VAL A 82 -5.03 -5.02 11.23
CA VAL A 82 -6.21 -4.26 10.80
C VAL A 82 -7.07 -5.10 9.87
N LEU A 83 -6.48 -5.77 8.87
CA LEU A 83 -7.20 -6.61 7.93
C LEU A 83 -7.77 -7.89 8.57
N MET A 84 -7.15 -8.42 9.64
CA MET A 84 -7.70 -9.54 10.41
C MET A 84 -9.07 -9.24 11.01
N ARG A 85 -9.40 -7.96 11.26
CA ARG A 85 -10.76 -7.55 11.70
C ARG A 85 -11.82 -7.74 10.62
N ARG A 86 -11.38 -7.85 9.36
CA ARG A 86 -12.22 -8.15 8.20
C ARG A 86 -12.11 -9.60 7.76
N ALA A 87 -11.12 -10.35 8.22
CA ALA A 87 -10.96 -11.75 7.85
C ALA A 87 -12.17 -12.60 8.27
N VAL A 88 -12.55 -13.54 7.41
CA VAL A 88 -13.56 -14.54 7.78
C VAL A 88 -13.02 -15.47 8.85
N GLU A 89 -13.91 -16.08 9.62
CA GLU A 89 -13.54 -17.03 10.66
C GLU A 89 -12.71 -18.17 10.08
N GLY A 90 -11.65 -18.56 10.78
CA GLY A 90 -10.72 -19.60 10.32
C GLY A 90 -9.60 -19.11 9.39
N THR A 91 -9.60 -17.84 8.96
CA THR A 91 -8.48 -17.29 8.17
C THR A 91 -7.19 -17.28 9.00
N PRO A 92 -6.12 -17.97 8.58
CA PRO A 92 -4.86 -17.97 9.31
C PRO A 92 -4.21 -16.59 9.25
N ARG A 93 -3.80 -16.05 10.41
CA ARG A 93 -3.08 -14.78 10.48
C ARG A 93 -1.83 -14.79 9.60
N LEU A 94 -1.04 -15.86 9.68
CA LEU A 94 0.21 -15.98 8.91
C LEU A 94 -0.05 -15.99 7.40
N ALA A 95 -1.17 -16.58 6.95
CA ALA A 95 -1.54 -16.52 5.54
C ALA A 95 -1.84 -15.09 5.09
N LEU A 96 -2.59 -14.32 5.90
CA LEU A 96 -2.86 -12.92 5.58
C LEU A 96 -1.59 -12.06 5.64
N ARG A 97 -0.69 -12.32 6.60
CA ARG A 97 0.62 -11.65 6.69
C ARG A 97 1.48 -11.91 5.45
N ALA A 98 1.50 -13.14 4.97
CA ALA A 98 2.21 -13.53 3.75
C ALA A 98 1.62 -12.86 2.50
N VAL A 99 0.28 -12.79 2.40
CA VAL A 99 -0.39 -12.04 1.32
C VAL A 99 0.02 -10.57 1.34
N VAL A 100 0.04 -9.96 2.53
CA VAL A 100 0.41 -8.55 2.72
C VAL A 100 1.90 -8.32 2.37
N GLU A 101 2.79 -9.21 2.76
CA GLU A 101 4.23 -9.07 2.46
C GLU A 101 4.56 -9.27 0.98
N ALA A 102 3.93 -10.26 0.34
CA ALA A 102 4.13 -10.57 -1.07
C ALA A 102 3.36 -9.63 -2.01
N ALA A 103 2.47 -8.77 -1.48
CA ALA A 103 1.66 -7.88 -2.29
C ALA A 103 2.49 -6.73 -2.87
N SER A 104 2.22 -6.39 -4.13
CA SER A 104 2.72 -5.14 -4.71
C SER A 104 2.15 -3.92 -3.96
N GLN A 105 2.86 -2.79 -4.00
CA GLN A 105 2.38 -1.51 -3.44
C GLN A 105 0.98 -1.12 -3.93
N THR A 106 0.66 -1.43 -5.19
CA THR A 106 -0.67 -1.17 -5.76
C THR A 106 -1.76 -2.01 -5.10
N VAL A 107 -1.49 -3.29 -4.82
CA VAL A 107 -2.43 -4.18 -4.11
C VAL A 107 -2.56 -3.76 -2.65
N LEU A 108 -1.46 -3.36 -2.01
CA LEU A 108 -1.50 -2.82 -0.64
C LEU A 108 -2.36 -1.57 -0.53
N ALA A 109 -2.19 -0.61 -1.44
CA ALA A 109 -3.04 0.58 -1.50
C ALA A 109 -4.53 0.22 -1.69
N GLN A 110 -4.83 -0.81 -2.48
CA GLN A 110 -6.20 -1.30 -2.66
C GLN A 110 -6.75 -1.94 -1.39
N LEU A 111 -5.96 -2.75 -0.68
CA LEU A 111 -6.36 -3.36 0.58
C LEU A 111 -6.66 -2.30 1.64
N VAL A 112 -5.80 -1.28 1.75
CA VAL A 112 -6.02 -0.14 2.64
C VAL A 112 -7.28 0.62 2.25
N ASN A 113 -7.46 0.95 0.97
CA ASN A 113 -8.65 1.67 0.52
C ASN A 113 -9.93 0.86 0.75
N SER A 114 -9.92 -0.43 0.42
CA SER A 114 -11.06 -1.34 0.60
C SER A 114 -11.41 -1.52 2.07
N PHE A 115 -10.41 -1.53 2.97
CA PHE A 115 -10.65 -1.50 4.40
C PHE A 115 -11.38 -0.21 4.83
N LEU A 116 -10.99 0.94 4.27
CA LEU A 116 -11.56 2.24 4.63
C LEU A 116 -12.96 2.45 4.07
N THR A 117 -13.22 2.03 2.83
CA THR A 117 -14.47 2.30 2.10
C THR A 117 -15.45 1.13 2.14
N GLY A 118 -14.99 -0.08 2.46
CA GLY A 118 -15.79 -1.28 2.31
C GLY A 118 -16.04 -1.66 0.84
N GLU A 119 -15.24 -1.16 -0.10
CA GLU A 119 -15.43 -1.40 -1.53
C GLU A 119 -14.14 -1.90 -2.17
N TRP A 120 -14.23 -2.99 -2.94
CA TRP A 120 -13.11 -3.45 -3.76
C TRP A 120 -13.14 -2.76 -5.12
N PRO A 121 -12.05 -2.09 -5.54
CA PRO A 121 -12.02 -1.38 -6.81
C PRO A 121 -12.15 -2.33 -8.01
N ASP A 122 -12.94 -1.94 -9.02
CA ASP A 122 -13.09 -2.71 -10.26
C ASP A 122 -11.71 -2.91 -10.92
N PRO A 123 -11.26 -4.17 -11.12
CA PRO A 123 -10.00 -4.50 -11.78
C PRO A 123 -9.78 -3.78 -13.11
N LYS A 124 -10.86 -3.53 -13.87
CA LYS A 124 -10.79 -2.83 -15.17
C LYS A 124 -10.49 -1.34 -15.03
N ALA A 125 -11.19 -0.66 -14.12
CA ALA A 125 -10.95 0.75 -13.82
C ALA A 125 -9.52 0.97 -13.32
N MET A 126 -8.99 -0.01 -12.59
CA MET A 126 -7.66 0.03 -12.00
C MET A 126 -6.54 -0.22 -13.01
N THR A 127 -6.75 -1.16 -13.93
CA THR A 127 -5.81 -1.38 -15.05
C THR A 127 -5.66 -0.11 -15.89
N LEU A 128 -6.76 0.63 -16.09
CA LEU A 128 -6.75 1.92 -16.78
C LEU A 128 -6.04 3.01 -15.97
N ALA A 129 -6.30 3.09 -14.65
CA ALA A 129 -5.62 4.04 -13.77
C ALA A 129 -4.10 3.80 -13.71
N VAL A 130 -3.65 2.56 -13.50
CA VAL A 130 -2.22 2.21 -13.46
C VAL A 130 -1.55 2.47 -14.80
N ARG A 131 -2.22 2.20 -15.92
CA ARG A 131 -1.71 2.55 -17.26
C ARG A 131 -1.59 4.06 -17.45
N ALA A 132 -2.57 4.83 -17.00
CA ALA A 132 -2.54 6.29 -17.06
C ALA A 132 -1.40 6.87 -16.21
N THR A 133 -1.20 6.36 -14.99
CA THR A 133 -0.10 6.80 -14.11
C THR A 133 1.27 6.40 -14.64
N ARG A 134 1.44 5.19 -15.20
CA ARG A 134 2.69 4.80 -15.89
C ARG A 134 2.97 5.67 -17.12
N GLY A 135 1.94 6.00 -17.90
CA GLY A 135 2.06 6.91 -19.03
C GLY A 135 2.51 8.31 -18.59
N ALA A 136 1.87 8.86 -17.56
CA ALA A 136 2.22 10.16 -17.00
C ALA A 136 3.62 10.20 -16.38
N MET A 137 4.05 9.15 -15.68
CA MET A 137 5.42 9.06 -15.14
C MET A 137 6.48 8.92 -16.24
N ALA A 138 6.20 8.20 -17.32
CA ALA A 138 7.08 8.12 -18.48
C ALA A 138 7.21 9.48 -19.19
N GLU A 139 6.11 10.22 -19.30
CA GLU A 139 6.09 11.58 -19.87
C GLU A 139 6.82 12.59 -18.97
N LEU A 140 6.68 12.47 -17.64
CA LEU A 140 7.43 13.26 -16.66
C LEU A 140 8.93 12.97 -16.72
N ALA A 141 9.33 11.71 -16.89
CA ALA A 141 10.73 11.33 -17.05
C ALA A 141 11.35 11.89 -18.35
N LEU A 142 10.59 11.91 -19.44
CA LEU A 142 11.01 12.48 -20.73
C LEU A 142 11.15 14.01 -20.70
N THR A 143 10.30 14.70 -19.93
CA THR A 143 10.35 16.16 -19.76
C THR A 143 11.44 16.58 -18.78
N THR A 144 11.68 15.81 -17.71
CA THR A 144 12.74 16.10 -16.73
C THR A 144 14.14 15.76 -17.25
N GLY A 145 14.28 14.71 -18.09
CA GLY A 145 15.54 14.35 -18.75
C GLY A 145 16.03 15.38 -19.79
N ARG A 146 15.21 16.36 -20.16
CA ARG A 146 15.56 17.42 -21.12
C ARG A 146 16.17 18.68 -20.47
N LEU A 147 16.16 18.79 -19.15
CA LEU A 147 16.73 19.93 -18.41
C LEU A 147 18.14 19.67 -17.85
N GLY A 148 18.73 18.50 -18.12
CA GLY A 148 20.10 18.15 -17.73
C GLY A 148 21.13 18.39 -18.84
N ALA A 149 21.26 19.63 -19.33
CA ALA A 149 22.47 20.02 -20.07
C ALA A 149 23.51 20.52 -19.05
N PRO A 150 24.70 19.90 -18.93
CA PRO A 150 25.72 20.39 -18.02
C PRO A 150 26.20 21.77 -18.49
N SER A 151 26.13 22.76 -17.60
CA SER A 151 26.79 24.05 -17.80
C SER A 151 28.29 23.84 -18.04
N PRO A 152 28.89 24.41 -19.10
CA PRO A 152 30.32 24.31 -19.31
C PRO A 152 31.06 25.09 -18.22
N SER A 153 31.92 24.40 -17.49
CA SER A 153 32.82 24.98 -16.50
C SER A 153 33.89 25.81 -17.22
N THR A 154 33.87 27.12 -17.06
CA THR A 154 35.00 27.97 -17.49
C THR A 154 36.13 27.83 -16.47
N ARG A 155 37.23 27.21 -16.90
CA ARG A 155 38.49 27.08 -16.14
C ARG A 155 39.47 28.13 -16.65
N GLY A 156 40.05 28.91 -15.74
CA GLY A 156 41.17 29.85 -15.98
C GLY A 156 41.03 31.07 -15.06
N SER A 157 42.02 31.55 -14.30
CA SER A 157 43.44 31.27 -14.27
C SER A 157 44.00 31.65 -12.89
N THR A 158 45.10 30.99 -12.54
CA THR A 158 46.01 31.27 -11.43
C THR A 158 46.57 32.71 -11.48
N ALA A 159 46.59 33.41 -10.35
CA ALA A 159 47.55 34.49 -10.12
C ALA A 159 47.89 34.60 -8.63
N SER A 160 49.18 34.49 -8.38
CA SER A 160 49.89 34.41 -7.11
C SER A 160 49.65 35.60 -6.17
N ALA A 161 49.52 35.35 -4.86
CA ALA A 161 49.74 36.36 -3.84
C ALA A 161 51.18 36.22 -3.30
N PRO A 162 52.06 37.23 -3.42
CA PRO A 162 53.30 37.27 -2.67
C PRO A 162 53.03 37.86 -1.28
N GLY A 163 53.55 37.18 -0.25
CA GLY A 163 53.64 37.74 1.10
C GLY A 163 54.81 38.72 1.28
N LYS A 164 54.83 39.31 2.48
CA LYS A 164 55.79 40.28 3.10
C LYS A 164 55.27 41.74 3.09
N SER A 165 55.42 42.54 4.14
CA SER A 165 56.10 42.43 5.45
C SER A 165 55.73 43.65 6.32
N ASN A 166 56.03 43.55 7.62
CA ASN A 166 56.08 44.64 8.60
C ASN A 166 56.68 45.97 8.10
N GLY A 167 56.15 47.06 8.65
CA GLY A 167 56.68 48.43 8.61
C GLY A 167 55.67 49.37 9.27
#